data_AF-A0A9D6GCA3-F1
#
_entry.id   AF-A0A9D6GCA3-F1
#
_cell.length_a   1.000
_cell.length_b   1.000
_cell.length_c   1.000
_cell.angle_alpha   90.00
_cell.angle_beta   90.00
_cell.angle_gamma   90.00
#
_symmetry.space_group_name_H-M   'P 1'
#
loop_
_entity.id
_entity.type
_entity.pdbx_description
1 polymer ?
#
loop_
_entity_poly.entity_id
_entity_poly.type
_entity_poly.pdbx_seq_one_letter_code
_entity_poly.pdbx_strand_id
1 'polypeptide(L)'
;MTWSILRRVVGTLGLALLVAYGAAAGLTGSPVVDISPVLAQTSGAPPGGALSGKSPTERIWGPIRRGVQGSVTIPDKQAATLVQSDGDNWRAFKNGPLSQFGGWLLLASIAVLIVFRLVRGQIKIEHGPSGKTIERFNAVERATHWVTASSFIVLALTGLNVLYGRYVLIPIIGQEAFAFITYYGKIVHNYIGFAFIAGIIMMFILWARHNIFDKVDLAWIAQGGGLFVKGQHPPARKFNFGQKCIFWIVILGGITLSLSGVALLFPYEITPWAATFKALNLVGFSLPTNLTPLQETQLSVLWHSLAALVM
;
A
#
# COMPACT_ATOMS: atom_id res chain seq x y z
N MET A 1 -22.53 -1.91 36.69
CA MET A 1 -22.20 -1.90 35.25
C MET A 1 -23.36 -2.58 34.52
N THR A 2 -24.19 -1.82 33.81
CA THR A 2 -25.45 -2.36 33.25
C THR A 2 -25.17 -3.30 32.07
N TRP A 3 -25.98 -4.35 31.97
CA TRP A 3 -25.86 -5.43 30.98
C TRP A 3 -25.90 -4.94 29.51
N SER A 4 -26.44 -3.73 29.28
CA SER A 4 -26.44 -3.04 27.98
C SER A 4 -25.08 -2.42 27.60
N ILE A 5 -24.27 -2.00 28.58
CA ILE A 5 -22.91 -1.49 28.34
C ILE A 5 -21.98 -2.66 28.01
N LEU A 6 -22.12 -3.78 28.71
CA LEU A 6 -21.35 -4.99 28.45
C LEU A 6 -21.61 -5.54 27.04
N ARG A 7 -22.87 -5.61 26.58
CA ARG A 7 -23.20 -6.03 25.19
C ARG A 7 -22.61 -5.10 24.13
N ARG A 8 -22.58 -3.79 24.38
CA ARG A 8 -22.04 -2.81 23.43
C ARG A 8 -20.52 -2.88 23.36
N VAL A 9 -19.86 -3.01 24.51
CA VAL A 9 -18.40 -3.16 24.60
C VAL A 9 -17.95 -4.50 24.02
N VAL A 10 -18.68 -5.59 24.26
CA VAL A 10 -18.41 -6.91 23.65
C VAL A 10 -18.69 -6.88 22.14
N GLY A 11 -19.70 -6.13 21.67
CA GLY A 11 -19.98 -5.97 20.24
C GLY A 11 -18.90 -5.17 19.49
N THR A 12 -18.42 -4.06 20.06
CA THR A 12 -17.32 -3.27 19.46
C THR A 12 -15.97 -3.94 19.61
N LEU A 13 -15.69 -4.62 20.72
CA LEU A 13 -14.50 -5.46 20.85
C LEU A 13 -14.55 -6.67 19.92
N GLY A 14 -15.72 -7.29 19.73
CA GLY A 14 -15.91 -8.38 18.78
C GLY A 14 -15.66 -7.96 17.34
N LEU A 15 -16.17 -6.78 16.94
CA LEU A 15 -15.92 -6.23 15.60
C LEU A 15 -14.47 -5.78 15.42
N ALA A 16 -13.86 -5.15 16.44
CA ALA A 16 -12.45 -4.76 16.40
C ALA A 16 -11.51 -5.98 16.38
N LEU A 17 -11.84 -7.04 17.10
CA LEU A 17 -11.11 -8.31 17.08
C LEU A 17 -11.32 -9.06 15.76
N LEU A 18 -12.48 -8.93 15.11
CA LEU A 18 -12.73 -9.56 13.80
C LEU A 18 -12.03 -8.81 12.66
N VAL A 19 -11.93 -7.48 12.75
CA VAL A 19 -11.12 -6.65 11.84
C VAL A 19 -9.62 -6.86 12.10
N ALA A 20 -9.19 -6.91 13.36
CA ALA A 20 -7.81 -7.21 13.72
C ALA A 20 -7.42 -8.66 13.37
N TYR A 21 -8.33 -9.63 13.50
CA TYR A 21 -8.13 -11.00 13.05
C TYR A 21 -8.13 -11.10 11.53
N GLY A 22 -8.97 -10.35 10.80
CA GLY A 22 -8.90 -10.26 9.34
C GLY A 22 -7.58 -9.65 8.84
N ALA A 23 -7.10 -8.60 9.52
CA ALA A 23 -5.81 -7.97 9.22
C ALA A 23 -4.61 -8.86 9.62
N ALA A 24 -4.68 -9.52 10.77
CA ALA A 24 -3.64 -10.45 11.24
C ALA A 24 -3.63 -11.75 10.42
N ALA A 25 -4.79 -12.31 10.05
CA ALA A 25 -4.91 -13.49 9.21
C ALA A 25 -4.29 -13.27 7.81
N GLY A 26 -4.37 -12.04 7.28
CA GLY A 26 -3.69 -11.64 6.05
C GLY A 26 -2.17 -11.48 6.20
N LEU A 27 -1.65 -11.30 7.43
CA LEU A 27 -0.22 -11.16 7.74
C LEU A 27 0.43 -12.45 8.26
N THR A 28 -0.34 -13.38 8.83
CA THR A 28 0.17 -14.59 9.52
C THR A 28 -0.29 -15.91 8.90
N GLY A 29 -1.10 -15.88 7.83
CA GLY A 29 -1.55 -17.10 7.14
C GLY A 29 -2.51 -17.95 7.98
N SER A 30 -3.60 -17.33 8.47
CA SER A 30 -4.65 -18.08 9.19
C SER A 30 -5.21 -19.23 8.34
N PRO A 31 -5.46 -20.42 8.92
CA PRO A 31 -5.75 -21.67 8.19
C PRO A 31 -7.13 -21.72 7.49
N VAL A 32 -7.88 -20.61 7.48
CA VAL A 32 -9.20 -20.52 6.80
C VAL A 32 -9.08 -19.95 5.39
N VAL A 33 -7.96 -19.32 5.05
CA VAL A 33 -7.62 -18.98 3.67
C VAL A 33 -6.38 -19.78 3.35
N ASP A 34 -6.60 -20.97 2.81
CA ASP A 34 -5.55 -21.89 2.39
C ASP A 34 -4.69 -21.19 1.32
N ILE A 35 -3.61 -20.55 1.75
CA ILE A 35 -2.50 -20.11 0.88
C ILE A 35 -1.65 -21.33 0.55
N SER A 36 -2.29 -22.47 0.27
CA SER A 36 -1.67 -23.52 -0.50
C SER A 36 -1.01 -22.81 -1.68
N PRO A 37 0.34 -22.89 -1.82
CA PRO A 37 1.00 -22.34 -3.00
C PRO A 37 0.22 -22.90 -4.16
N VAL A 38 -0.33 -22.05 -5.01
CA VAL A 38 -1.12 -22.49 -6.15
C VAL A 38 -0.28 -23.55 -6.85
N LEU A 39 -0.66 -24.82 -6.67
CA LEU A 39 0.04 -26.00 -7.18
C LEU A 39 -0.14 -26.09 -8.71
N ALA A 40 -0.51 -25.01 -9.38
CA ALA A 40 -0.60 -24.93 -10.83
C ALA A 40 0.77 -25.05 -11.51
N GLN A 41 1.88 -25.13 -10.77
CA GLN A 41 3.21 -25.45 -11.31
C GLN A 41 3.74 -26.85 -10.95
N THR A 42 3.03 -27.68 -10.18
CA THR A 42 3.45 -29.07 -9.94
C THR A 42 2.77 -30.10 -10.85
N SER A 43 1.77 -29.71 -11.63
CA SER A 43 1.06 -30.60 -12.56
C SER A 43 1.23 -30.21 -14.02
N GLY A 44 2.45 -29.84 -14.42
CA GLY A 44 2.88 -29.91 -15.83
C GLY A 44 3.09 -31.33 -16.34
N ALA A 45 2.33 -32.31 -15.84
CA ALA A 45 2.35 -33.67 -16.39
C ALA A 45 1.31 -33.73 -17.52
N PRO A 46 1.72 -33.92 -18.79
CA PRO A 46 0.76 -34.20 -19.85
C PRO A 46 -0.04 -35.46 -19.49
N PRO A 47 -1.32 -35.57 -19.89
CA PRO A 47 -2.12 -36.75 -19.60
C PRO A 47 -1.52 -37.95 -20.33
N GLY A 48 -0.88 -38.84 -19.57
CA GLY A 48 -0.22 -40.04 -20.09
C GLY A 48 0.96 -40.45 -19.22
N GLY A 49 0.75 -41.43 -18.34
CA GLY A 49 1.83 -42.02 -17.55
C GLY A 49 2.77 -42.83 -18.44
N ALA A 50 4.06 -42.46 -18.45
CA ALA A 50 5.18 -43.36 -18.67
C ALA A 50 6.49 -42.68 -18.25
N LEU A 51 7.17 -43.25 -17.27
CA LEU A 51 8.55 -42.96 -16.93
C LEU A 51 9.47 -43.51 -18.03
N SER A 52 9.63 -42.79 -19.15
CA SER A 52 10.80 -42.79 -20.06
C SER A 52 10.43 -41.97 -21.30
N GLY A 53 11.16 -40.89 -21.57
CA GLY A 53 10.97 -40.09 -22.78
C GLY A 53 10.10 -38.86 -22.59
N LYS A 54 10.64 -37.85 -21.89
CA LYS A 54 10.18 -36.47 -22.08
C LYS A 54 10.19 -36.18 -23.58
N SER A 55 9.06 -35.71 -24.11
CA SER A 55 8.99 -35.30 -25.52
C SER A 55 10.16 -34.37 -25.87
N PRO A 56 10.69 -34.37 -27.11
CA PRO A 56 11.75 -33.44 -27.51
C PRO A 56 11.42 -31.98 -27.11
N THR A 57 10.14 -31.64 -27.19
CA THR A 57 9.55 -30.38 -26.72
C THR A 57 9.77 -30.17 -25.21
N GLU A 58 9.44 -31.12 -24.34
CA GLU A 58 9.61 -30.94 -22.88
C GLU A 58 11.09 -30.88 -22.46
N ARG A 59 11.98 -31.60 -23.15
CA ARG A 59 13.43 -31.53 -22.90
C ARG A 59 14.01 -30.15 -23.20
N ILE A 60 13.51 -29.48 -24.24
CA ILE A 60 13.96 -28.14 -24.65
C ILE A 60 13.25 -27.06 -23.84
N TRP A 61 11.92 -27.12 -23.75
CA TRP A 61 11.10 -26.08 -23.14
C TRP A 61 11.05 -26.15 -21.61
N GLY A 62 11.26 -27.31 -21.00
CA GLY A 62 11.27 -27.45 -19.54
C GLY A 62 12.36 -26.61 -18.86
N PRO A 63 13.63 -26.68 -19.30
CA PRO A 63 14.70 -25.79 -18.82
C PRO A 63 14.47 -24.32 -19.19
N ILE A 64 14.04 -24.03 -20.43
CA ILE A 64 13.76 -22.65 -20.87
C ILE A 64 12.70 -21.99 -19.99
N ARG A 65 11.59 -22.68 -19.71
CA ARG A 65 10.52 -22.22 -18.81
C ARG A 65 10.94 -22.07 -17.35
N ARG A 66 12.11 -22.57 -16.96
CA ARG A 66 12.73 -22.38 -15.64
C ARG A 66 13.81 -21.30 -15.65
N GLY A 67 13.91 -20.51 -16.72
CA GLY A 67 14.80 -19.36 -16.79
C GLY A 67 16.25 -19.70 -17.12
N VAL A 68 16.52 -20.83 -17.79
CA VAL A 68 17.89 -21.11 -18.28
C VAL A 68 18.35 -19.99 -19.21
N GLN A 69 19.53 -19.44 -18.92
CA GLN A 69 20.21 -18.48 -19.80
C GLN A 69 20.95 -19.19 -20.93
N GLY A 70 20.70 -18.73 -22.15
CA GLY A 70 21.49 -19.08 -23.33
C GLY A 70 22.75 -18.22 -23.44
N SER A 71 23.31 -18.16 -24.65
CA SER A 71 24.40 -17.26 -24.99
C SER A 71 23.95 -16.27 -26.06
N VAL A 72 24.36 -15.01 -25.92
CA VAL A 72 24.11 -13.95 -26.91
C VAL A 72 25.39 -13.19 -27.20
N THR A 73 25.58 -12.84 -28.47
CA THR A 73 26.75 -12.08 -28.95
C THR A 73 26.54 -10.56 -28.85
N ILE A 74 25.30 -10.10 -28.73
CA ILE A 74 24.97 -8.68 -28.55
C ILE A 74 25.38 -8.14 -27.16
N PRO A 75 25.53 -6.81 -26.99
CA PRO A 75 25.85 -6.20 -25.70
C PRO A 75 24.81 -6.49 -24.61
N ASP A 76 23.52 -6.55 -24.98
CA ASP A 76 22.45 -6.89 -24.06
C ASP A 76 22.47 -8.38 -23.71
N LYS A 77 23.12 -8.72 -22.59
CA LYS A 77 23.16 -10.09 -22.08
C LYS A 77 21.83 -10.56 -21.47
N GLN A 78 20.89 -9.66 -21.16
CA GLN A 78 19.59 -10.05 -20.62
C GLN A 78 18.74 -10.79 -21.67
N ALA A 79 18.94 -10.47 -22.96
CA ALA A 79 18.34 -11.17 -24.09
C ALA A 79 18.67 -12.67 -24.16
N ALA A 80 19.66 -13.14 -23.38
CA ALA A 80 19.96 -14.57 -23.26
C ALA A 80 18.89 -15.37 -22.49
N THR A 81 17.98 -14.70 -21.77
CA THR A 81 16.88 -15.36 -21.06
C THR A 81 15.61 -15.29 -21.90
N LEU A 82 15.14 -16.43 -22.42
CA LEU A 82 13.94 -16.46 -23.28
C LEU A 82 12.62 -16.37 -22.51
N VAL A 83 12.55 -16.98 -21.33
CA VAL A 83 11.35 -16.98 -20.47
C VAL A 83 11.75 -16.57 -19.06
N GLN A 84 11.10 -15.54 -18.54
CA GLN A 84 11.37 -15.01 -17.20
C GLN A 84 10.37 -15.57 -16.20
N SER A 85 10.69 -16.73 -15.63
CA SER A 85 9.80 -17.48 -14.74
C SER A 85 9.43 -16.70 -13.46
N ASP A 86 10.33 -15.88 -12.92
CA ASP A 86 10.02 -15.09 -11.71
C ASP A 86 8.94 -14.02 -11.99
N GLY A 87 8.84 -13.55 -13.24
CA GLY A 87 7.81 -12.59 -13.66
C GLY A 87 6.41 -13.19 -13.64
N ASP A 88 6.28 -14.50 -13.86
CA ASP A 88 5.00 -15.19 -13.71
C ASP A 88 4.55 -15.22 -12.25
N ASN A 89 5.47 -15.49 -11.31
CA ASN A 89 5.18 -15.47 -9.88
C ASN A 89 4.80 -14.06 -9.41
N TRP A 90 5.57 -13.05 -9.83
CA TRP A 90 5.26 -11.64 -9.56
C TRP A 90 3.87 -11.25 -10.10
N ARG A 91 3.57 -11.61 -11.35
CA ARG A 91 2.29 -11.30 -12.00
C ARG A 91 1.13 -12.02 -11.32
N ALA A 92 1.31 -13.29 -10.94
CA ALA A 92 0.33 -14.08 -10.22
C ALA A 92 0.02 -13.44 -8.85
N PHE A 93 1.05 -13.05 -8.09
CA PHE A 93 0.87 -12.37 -6.82
C PHE A 93 0.17 -11.01 -6.97
N LYS A 94 0.63 -10.19 -7.93
CA LYS A 94 0.08 -8.84 -8.19
C LYS A 94 -1.40 -8.89 -8.58
N ASN A 95 -1.76 -9.77 -9.51
CA ASN A 95 -3.13 -9.85 -10.04
C ASN A 95 -4.06 -10.69 -9.18
N GLY A 96 -3.53 -11.58 -8.34
CA GLY A 96 -4.30 -12.39 -7.39
C GLY A 96 -4.28 -11.75 -5.99
N PRO A 97 -3.50 -12.28 -5.03
CA PRO A 97 -3.51 -11.85 -3.64
C PRO A 97 -3.50 -10.34 -3.44
N LEU A 98 -2.53 -9.62 -4.00
CA LEU A 98 -2.37 -8.19 -3.77
C LEU A 98 -3.62 -7.38 -4.20
N SER A 99 -4.12 -7.65 -5.41
CA SER A 99 -5.30 -7.00 -5.96
C SER A 99 -6.57 -7.35 -5.15
N GLN A 100 -6.73 -8.62 -4.77
CA GLN A 100 -7.90 -9.06 -4.01
C GLN A 100 -7.93 -8.48 -2.59
N PHE A 101 -6.82 -8.61 -1.83
CA PHE A 101 -6.73 -8.03 -0.49
C PHE A 101 -6.85 -6.51 -0.54
N GLY A 102 -6.23 -5.85 -1.51
CA GLY A 102 -6.36 -4.42 -1.71
C GLY A 102 -7.80 -3.97 -1.94
N GLY A 103 -8.55 -4.67 -2.80
CA GLY A 103 -9.96 -4.39 -3.03
C GLY A 103 -10.81 -4.51 -1.76
N TRP A 104 -10.62 -5.60 -1.00
CA TRP A 104 -11.32 -5.79 0.27
C TRP A 104 -10.92 -4.77 1.33
N LEU A 105 -9.64 -4.39 1.41
CA LEU A 105 -9.16 -3.36 2.32
C LEU A 105 -9.84 -2.02 2.05
N LEU A 106 -9.92 -1.60 0.79
CA LEU A 106 -10.59 -0.34 0.41
C LEU A 106 -12.08 -0.36 0.76
N LEU A 107 -12.77 -1.46 0.45
CA LEU A 107 -14.19 -1.63 0.81
C LEU A 107 -14.41 -1.63 2.32
N ALA A 108 -13.55 -2.33 3.07
CA ALA A 108 -13.60 -2.37 4.52
C ALA A 108 -13.38 -0.98 5.13
N SER A 109 -12.41 -0.21 4.62
CA SER A 109 -12.17 1.17 5.05
C SER A 109 -13.40 2.05 4.86
N ILE A 110 -14.04 2.00 3.68
CA ILE A 110 -15.29 2.73 3.40
C ILE A 110 -16.40 2.28 4.35
N ALA A 111 -16.58 0.98 4.54
CA ALA A 111 -17.59 0.43 5.44
C ALA A 111 -17.38 0.89 6.90
N VAL A 112 -16.14 0.87 7.38
CA VAL A 112 -15.77 1.36 8.72
C VAL A 112 -16.11 2.83 8.87
N LEU A 113 -15.79 3.67 7.87
CA LEU A 113 -16.12 5.10 7.91
C LEU A 113 -17.64 5.35 7.90
N ILE A 114 -18.40 4.59 7.11
CA ILE A 114 -19.86 4.67 7.08
C ILE A 114 -20.46 4.25 8.43
N VAL A 115 -20.06 3.09 8.95
CA VAL A 115 -20.53 2.58 10.24
C VAL A 115 -20.19 3.56 11.35
N PHE A 116 -18.96 4.08 11.38
CA PHE A 116 -18.55 5.09 12.35
C PHE A 116 -19.44 6.32 12.28
N ARG A 117 -19.71 6.84 11.08
CA ARG A 117 -20.59 8.00 10.90
C ARG A 117 -22.02 7.74 11.34
N LEU A 118 -22.57 6.57 11.04
CA LEU A 118 -23.95 6.18 11.42
C LEU A 118 -24.09 6.00 12.93
N VAL A 119 -23.08 5.41 13.59
CA VAL A 119 -23.09 5.17 15.04
C VAL A 119 -22.82 6.46 15.82
N ARG A 120 -21.84 7.27 15.40
CA ARG A 120 -21.40 8.44 16.17
C ARG A 120 -22.18 9.71 15.85
N GLY A 121 -22.66 9.84 14.62
CA GLY A 121 -23.24 11.07 14.09
C GLY A 121 -22.21 12.18 13.85
N GLN A 122 -22.69 13.38 13.52
CA GLN A 122 -21.83 14.55 13.36
C GLN A 122 -21.41 15.13 14.71
N ILE A 123 -20.11 15.39 14.88
CA ILE A 123 -19.59 16.11 16.05
C ILE A 123 -19.83 17.60 15.82
N LYS A 124 -20.83 18.16 16.49
CA LYS A 124 -21.18 19.59 16.40
C LYS A 124 -20.48 20.39 17.51
N ILE A 125 -20.26 21.67 17.26
CA ILE A 125 -19.83 22.62 18.29
C ILE A 125 -21.05 22.89 19.18
N GLU A 126 -21.04 22.41 20.43
CA GLU A 126 -22.23 22.43 21.32
C GLU A 126 -22.84 23.83 21.49
N HIS A 127 -21.99 24.85 21.60
CA HIS A 127 -22.40 26.23 21.85
C HIS A 127 -22.31 27.12 20.59
N GLY A 128 -22.07 26.52 19.42
CA GLY A 128 -21.83 27.25 18.18
C GLY A 128 -20.48 27.98 18.11
N PRO A 129 -20.15 28.59 16.94
CA PRO A 129 -18.91 29.35 16.76
C PRO A 129 -18.90 30.62 17.64
N SER A 130 -17.74 30.94 18.23
CA SER A 130 -17.57 32.11 19.12
C SER A 130 -17.50 33.46 18.40
N GLY A 131 -17.49 33.49 17.06
CA GLY A 131 -17.29 34.69 16.25
C GLY A 131 -15.87 35.26 16.25
N LYS A 132 -14.97 34.73 17.08
CA LYS A 132 -13.56 35.14 17.15
C LYS A 132 -12.66 34.08 16.52
N THR A 133 -11.80 34.49 15.60
CA THR A 133 -10.84 33.60 14.93
C THR A 133 -9.42 33.88 15.39
N ILE A 134 -8.60 32.84 15.46
CA ILE A 134 -7.15 32.93 15.63
C ILE A 134 -6.47 32.25 14.45
N GLU A 135 -5.29 32.73 14.07
CA GLU A 135 -4.50 32.05 13.04
C GLU A 135 -3.94 30.74 13.59
N ARG A 136 -4.47 29.62 13.08
CA ARG A 136 -3.97 28.28 13.42
C ARG A 136 -2.89 27.79 12.47
N PHE A 137 -3.02 28.14 11.19
CA PHE A 137 -2.12 27.77 10.10
C PHE A 137 -1.92 28.96 9.18
N ASN A 138 -0.67 29.30 8.89
CA ASN A 138 -0.33 30.42 8.00
C ASN A 138 -0.51 30.06 6.52
N ALA A 139 -0.28 31.02 5.61
CA ALA A 139 -0.46 30.81 4.17
C ALA A 139 0.42 29.69 3.59
N VAL A 140 1.68 29.58 4.04
CA VAL A 140 2.63 28.55 3.57
C VAL A 140 2.21 27.15 4.05
N GLU A 141 1.78 27.03 5.30
CA GLU A 141 1.23 25.78 5.85
C GLU A 141 0.00 25.32 5.06
N ARG A 142 -0.91 26.25 4.73
CA ARG A 142 -2.10 25.92 3.91
C ARG A 142 -1.74 25.57 2.47
N ALA A 143 -0.81 26.28 1.84
CA ALA A 143 -0.35 25.98 0.49
C ALA A 143 0.31 24.59 0.41
N THR A 144 1.16 24.27 1.39
CA THR A 144 1.80 22.95 1.51
C THR A 144 0.76 21.84 1.63
N HIS A 145 -0.28 22.05 2.44
CA HIS A 145 -1.38 21.10 2.55
C HIS A 145 -2.09 20.89 1.20
N TRP A 146 -2.47 21.97 0.51
CA TRP A 146 -3.20 21.88 -0.76
C TRP A 146 -2.39 21.26 -1.88
N VAL A 147 -1.09 21.57 -1.99
CA VAL A 147 -0.20 20.90 -2.95
C VAL A 147 -0.12 19.41 -2.65
N THR A 148 0.07 19.01 -1.40
CA THR A 148 0.18 17.60 -1.02
C THR A 148 -1.14 16.84 -1.21
N ALA A 149 -2.26 17.43 -0.79
CA ALA A 149 -3.58 16.80 -0.88
C ALA A 149 -4.05 16.66 -2.33
N SER A 150 -3.91 17.70 -3.14
CA SER A 150 -4.31 17.64 -4.55
C SER A 150 -3.45 16.66 -5.35
N SER A 151 -2.12 16.67 -5.15
CA SER A 151 -1.23 15.70 -5.78
C SER A 151 -1.54 14.27 -5.35
N PHE A 152 -1.78 14.03 -4.06
CA PHE A 152 -2.19 12.72 -3.57
C PHE A 152 -3.49 12.22 -4.22
N ILE A 153 -4.52 13.06 -4.33
CA ILE A 153 -5.79 12.66 -4.97
C ILE A 153 -5.55 12.23 -6.42
N VAL A 154 -4.79 13.02 -7.18
CA VAL A 154 -4.46 12.70 -8.58
C VAL A 154 -3.65 11.40 -8.66
N LEU A 155 -2.66 11.22 -7.80
CA LEU A 155 -1.83 10.02 -7.73
C LEU A 155 -2.65 8.78 -7.35
N ALA A 156 -3.52 8.89 -6.35
CA ALA A 156 -4.39 7.81 -5.91
C ALA A 156 -5.34 7.36 -7.02
N LEU A 157 -6.00 8.31 -7.70
CA LEU A 157 -6.92 7.99 -8.80
C LEU A 157 -6.20 7.34 -9.99
N THR A 158 -5.04 7.86 -10.38
CA THR A 158 -4.25 7.31 -11.48
C THR A 158 -3.62 5.96 -11.10
N GLY A 159 -3.18 5.77 -9.86
CA GLY A 159 -2.69 4.48 -9.34
C GLY A 159 -3.78 3.42 -9.26
N LEU A 160 -4.96 3.76 -8.76
CA LEU A 160 -6.15 2.89 -8.77
C LEU A 160 -6.54 2.50 -10.20
N ASN A 161 -6.45 3.43 -11.15
CA ASN A 161 -6.68 3.12 -12.56
C ASN A 161 -5.67 2.09 -13.09
N VAL A 162 -4.37 2.25 -12.80
CA VAL A 162 -3.33 1.29 -13.22
C VAL A 162 -3.53 -0.09 -12.58
N LEU A 163 -3.99 -0.15 -11.33
CA LEU A 163 -4.16 -1.40 -10.60
C LEU A 163 -5.47 -2.13 -10.94
N TYR A 164 -6.60 -1.42 -10.96
CA TYR A 164 -7.94 -1.99 -11.08
C TYR A 164 -8.71 -1.58 -12.34
N GLY A 165 -8.26 -0.56 -13.07
CA GLY A 165 -9.03 0.04 -14.16
C GLY A 165 -9.39 -0.93 -15.28
N ARG A 166 -8.55 -1.95 -15.54
CA ARG A 166 -8.88 -3.01 -16.51
C ARG A 166 -10.12 -3.83 -16.14
N TYR A 167 -10.39 -3.99 -14.84
CA TYR A 167 -11.50 -4.80 -14.33
C TYR A 167 -12.76 -3.97 -14.13
N VAL A 168 -12.58 -2.70 -13.74
CA VAL A 168 -13.68 -1.81 -13.35
C VAL A 168 -14.07 -0.87 -14.49
N LEU A 169 -13.11 -0.24 -15.17
CA LEU A 169 -13.41 0.81 -16.16
C LEU A 169 -13.67 0.26 -17.55
N ILE A 170 -12.91 -0.73 -18.04
CA ILE A 170 -13.12 -1.28 -19.40
C ILE A 170 -14.59 -1.69 -19.63
N PRO A 171 -15.29 -2.38 -18.72
CA PRO A 171 -16.70 -2.72 -18.90
C PRO A 171 -17.65 -1.51 -18.96
N ILE A 172 -17.25 -0.36 -18.41
CA ILE A 172 -18.08 0.85 -18.29
C ILE A 172 -17.86 1.80 -19.47
N ILE A 173 -16.60 2.03 -19.85
CA ILE A 173 -16.22 3.06 -20.83
C ILE A 173 -15.62 2.51 -22.12
N GLY A 174 -15.40 1.19 -22.22
CA GLY A 174 -14.77 0.56 -23.38
C GLY A 174 -13.24 0.64 -23.39
N GLN A 175 -12.62 -0.12 -24.29
CA GLN A 175 -11.15 -0.28 -24.35
C GLN A 175 -10.44 0.99 -24.81
N GLU A 176 -10.99 1.70 -25.80
CA GLU A 176 -10.38 2.90 -26.37
C GLU A 176 -10.30 4.04 -25.35
N ALA A 177 -11.42 4.34 -24.68
CA ALA A 177 -11.46 5.36 -23.64
C ALA A 177 -10.57 5.00 -22.45
N PHE A 178 -10.55 3.73 -22.04
CA PHE A 178 -9.65 3.25 -21.00
C PHE A 178 -8.18 3.41 -21.38
N ALA A 179 -7.79 3.06 -22.62
CA ALA A 179 -6.43 3.21 -23.11
C ALA A 179 -5.99 4.68 -23.09
N PHE A 180 -6.87 5.59 -23.56
CA PHE A 180 -6.63 7.04 -23.51
C PHE A 180 -6.41 7.54 -22.07
N ILE A 181 -7.37 7.30 -21.17
CA ILE A 181 -7.30 7.78 -19.78
C ILE A 181 -6.11 7.17 -19.04
N THR A 182 -5.80 5.90 -19.28
CA THR A 182 -4.66 5.22 -18.62
C THR A 182 -3.32 5.73 -19.13
N TYR A 183 -3.20 6.01 -20.44
CA TYR A 183 -1.98 6.59 -21.00
C TYR A 183 -1.68 7.96 -20.39
N TYR A 184 -2.62 8.90 -20.47
CA TYR A 184 -2.42 10.24 -19.90
C TYR A 184 -2.37 10.21 -18.37
N GLY A 185 -3.14 9.33 -17.73
CA GLY A 185 -3.10 9.11 -16.29
C GLY A 185 -1.72 8.68 -15.80
N LYS A 186 -1.03 7.79 -16.52
CA LYS A 186 0.35 7.40 -16.20
C LYS A 186 1.33 8.58 -16.32
N ILE A 187 1.22 9.37 -17.39
CA ILE A 187 2.07 10.56 -17.56
C ILE A 187 1.86 11.52 -16.39
N VAL A 188 0.61 11.83 -16.07
CA VAL A 188 0.24 12.68 -14.94
C VAL A 188 0.77 12.11 -13.62
N HIS A 189 0.62 10.81 -13.39
CA HIS A 189 1.11 10.15 -12.18
C HIS A 189 2.62 10.35 -12.01
N ASN A 190 3.39 10.13 -13.09
CA ASN A 190 4.85 10.24 -13.06
C ASN A 190 5.33 11.66 -12.72
N TYR A 191 4.69 12.69 -13.29
CA TYR A 191 5.11 14.08 -13.07
C TYR A 191 4.57 14.68 -11.77
N ILE A 192 3.31 14.41 -11.43
CA ILE A 192 2.70 14.92 -10.18
C ILE A 192 3.33 14.25 -8.95
N GLY A 193 3.93 13.07 -9.11
CA GLY A 193 4.75 12.43 -8.07
C GLY A 193 5.80 13.38 -7.47
N PHE A 194 6.46 14.20 -8.29
CA PHE A 194 7.46 15.17 -7.80
C PHE A 194 6.85 16.30 -6.97
N ALA A 195 5.64 16.76 -7.32
CA ALA A 195 4.92 17.74 -6.52
C ALA A 195 4.52 17.16 -5.15
N PHE A 196 4.10 15.90 -5.11
CA PHE A 196 3.81 15.18 -3.86
C PHE A 196 5.06 15.02 -2.99
N ILE A 197 6.20 14.63 -3.58
CA ILE A 197 7.50 14.54 -2.90
C ILE A 197 7.87 15.87 -2.24
N ALA A 198 7.80 16.97 -3.01
CA ALA A 198 8.06 18.31 -2.48
C ALA A 198 7.10 18.68 -1.33
N GLY A 199 5.82 18.32 -1.48
CA GLY A 199 4.81 18.49 -0.44
C GLY A 199 5.15 17.76 0.86
N ILE A 200 5.53 16.48 0.79
CA ILE A 200 5.93 15.67 1.95
C ILE A 200 7.17 16.26 2.65
N ILE A 201 8.19 16.68 1.88
CA ILE A 201 9.39 17.33 2.44
C ILE A 201 9.01 18.62 3.19
N MET A 202 8.17 19.47 2.58
CA MET A 202 7.71 20.70 3.19
C MET A 202 6.85 20.45 4.44
N MET A 203 5.96 19.45 4.41
CA MET A 203 5.19 19.03 5.58
C MET A 203 6.09 18.61 6.74
N PHE A 204 7.14 17.84 6.46
CA PHE A 204 8.11 17.43 7.46
C PHE A 204 8.80 18.64 8.09
N ILE A 205 9.37 19.53 7.27
CA ILE A 205 10.08 20.73 7.74
C ILE A 205 9.17 21.62 8.60
N LEU A 206 7.93 21.86 8.16
CA LEU A 206 7.00 22.76 8.85
C LEU A 206 6.42 22.16 10.13
N TRP A 207 6.14 20.85 10.15
CA TRP A 207 5.29 20.26 11.20
C TRP A 207 5.97 19.19 12.07
N ALA A 208 7.15 18.68 11.73
CA ALA A 208 7.78 17.60 12.51
C ALA A 208 7.96 17.95 13.99
N ARG A 209 8.46 19.17 14.29
CA ARG A 209 8.63 19.65 15.67
C ARG A 209 7.34 19.59 16.50
N HIS A 210 6.20 19.88 15.88
CA HIS A 210 4.91 19.91 16.56
C HIS A 210 4.26 18.53 16.71
N ASN A 211 4.79 17.52 16.01
CA ASN A 211 4.27 16.15 15.98
C ASN A 211 5.14 15.14 16.73
N ILE A 212 6.12 15.62 17.52
CA ILE A 212 6.85 14.77 18.46
C ILE A 212 5.91 14.34 19.59
N PHE A 213 5.89 13.05 19.90
CA PHE A 213 5.10 12.51 21.01
C PHE A 213 5.62 13.05 22.35
N ASP A 214 4.70 13.42 23.22
CA ASP A 214 5.01 13.95 24.55
C ASP A 214 4.13 13.34 25.65
N LYS A 215 4.39 13.70 26.91
CA LYS A 215 3.66 13.16 28.07
C LYS A 215 2.16 13.50 28.05
N VAL A 216 1.74 14.58 27.36
CA VAL A 216 0.32 14.95 27.25
C VAL A 216 -0.44 13.95 26.40
N ASP A 217 0.22 13.35 25.41
CA ASP A 217 -0.37 12.31 24.57
C ASP A 217 -0.77 11.07 25.37
N LEU A 218 -0.02 10.71 26.43
CA LEU A 218 -0.39 9.60 27.32
C LEU A 218 -1.72 9.86 28.03
N ALA A 219 -1.95 11.09 28.48
CA ALA A 219 -3.22 11.48 29.09
C ALA A 219 -4.37 11.50 28.08
N TRP A 220 -4.07 11.85 26.81
CA TRP A 220 -5.03 11.78 25.72
C TRP A 220 -5.44 10.33 25.40
N ILE A 221 -4.47 9.41 25.36
CA ILE A 221 -4.69 7.98 25.15
C ILE A 221 -5.50 7.38 26.30
N ALA A 222 -5.15 7.68 27.55
CA ALA A 222 -5.86 7.19 28.73
C ALA A 222 -7.35 7.59 28.74
N GLN A 223 -7.67 8.72 28.12
CA GLN A 223 -9.05 9.21 27.97
C GLN A 223 -9.72 8.76 26.65
N GLY A 224 -9.08 7.86 25.89
CA GLY A 224 -9.59 7.39 24.59
C GLY A 224 -9.86 8.53 23.60
N GLY A 225 -9.08 9.60 23.69
CA GLY A 225 -9.24 10.79 22.86
C GLY A 225 -10.54 11.58 23.05
N GLY A 226 -11.28 11.33 24.14
CA GLY A 226 -12.60 11.94 24.37
C GLY A 226 -13.67 11.42 23.41
N LEU A 227 -13.40 10.35 22.68
CA LEU A 227 -14.32 9.78 21.69
C LEU A 227 -15.55 9.13 22.33
N PHE A 228 -15.36 8.56 23.54
CA PHE A 228 -16.35 7.70 24.20
C PHE A 228 -17.20 8.40 25.27
N VAL A 229 -16.81 9.59 25.72
CA VAL A 229 -17.50 10.36 26.77
C VAL A 229 -17.85 11.75 26.23
N LYS A 230 -19.13 12.12 26.25
CA LYS A 230 -19.57 13.46 25.82
C LYS A 230 -19.05 14.54 26.78
N GLY A 231 -18.62 15.68 26.25
CA GLY A 231 -18.09 16.81 27.02
C GLY A 231 -16.64 16.64 27.51
N GLN A 232 -16.00 15.50 27.25
CA GLN A 232 -14.60 15.31 27.63
C GLN A 232 -13.67 15.81 26.51
N HIS A 233 -12.83 16.77 26.86
CA HIS A 233 -11.82 17.33 25.96
C HIS A 233 -10.43 17.06 26.54
N PRO A 234 -9.81 15.92 26.21
CA PRO A 234 -8.48 15.63 26.70
C PRO A 234 -7.50 16.72 26.24
N PRO A 235 -6.50 17.04 27.08
CA PRO A 235 -5.56 18.10 26.77
C PRO A 235 -4.86 17.80 25.45
N ALA A 236 -4.80 18.79 24.58
CA ALA A 236 -4.09 18.75 23.31
C ALA A 236 -3.39 20.08 23.09
N ARG A 237 -2.14 20.04 22.61
CA ARG A 237 -1.38 21.22 22.20
C ARG A 237 -1.82 21.64 20.80
N LYS A 238 -0.88 22.04 19.91
CA LYS A 238 -1.18 22.35 18.50
C LYS A 238 -1.85 21.15 17.78
N PHE A 239 -1.39 19.94 18.07
CA PHE A 239 -1.91 18.68 17.56
C PHE A 239 -2.15 17.67 18.70
N ASN A 240 -3.21 16.87 18.59
CA ASN A 240 -3.48 15.75 19.51
C ASN A 240 -2.75 14.47 19.07
N PHE A 241 -2.69 13.46 19.94
CA PHE A 241 -2.01 12.18 19.67
C PHE A 241 -2.43 11.55 18.34
N GLY A 242 -3.73 11.46 18.05
CA GLY A 242 -4.22 10.89 16.79
C GLY A 242 -3.72 11.65 15.56
N GLN A 243 -3.70 12.99 15.61
CA GLN A 243 -3.13 13.82 14.54
C GLN A 243 -1.62 13.59 14.37
N LYS A 244 -0.88 13.40 15.47
CA LYS A 244 0.55 13.07 15.41
C LYS A 244 0.79 11.70 14.77
N CYS A 245 -0.05 10.70 15.09
CA CYS A 245 0.00 9.38 14.43
C CYS A 245 -0.24 9.50 12.94
N ILE A 246 -1.30 10.21 12.52
CA ILE A 246 -1.59 10.43 11.09
C ILE A 246 -0.45 11.20 10.41
N PHE A 247 0.14 12.20 11.06
CA PHE A 247 1.31 12.90 10.52
C PHE A 247 2.45 11.91 10.22
N TRP A 248 2.83 11.06 11.16
CA TRP A 248 3.92 10.10 10.94
C TRP A 248 3.58 9.03 9.90
N ILE A 249 2.33 8.55 9.86
CA ILE A 249 1.86 7.64 8.80
C ILE A 249 2.00 8.32 7.43
N VAL A 250 1.53 9.56 7.29
CA VAL A 250 1.60 10.32 6.03
C VAL A 250 3.05 10.61 5.63
N ILE A 251 3.91 10.99 6.57
CA ILE A 251 5.33 11.27 6.28
C ILE A 251 6.06 9.99 5.88
N LEU A 252 6.01 8.94 6.69
CA LEU A 252 6.75 7.71 6.42
C LEU A 252 6.18 6.96 5.21
N GLY A 253 4.87 6.90 5.09
CA GLY A 253 4.17 6.33 3.93
C GLY A 253 4.40 7.15 2.66
N GLY A 254 4.40 8.48 2.76
CA GLY A 254 4.73 9.37 1.65
C GLY A 254 6.18 9.19 1.18
N ILE A 255 7.14 9.09 2.10
CA ILE A 255 8.55 8.79 1.79
C ILE A 255 8.69 7.43 1.12
N THR A 256 8.05 6.38 1.65
CA THR A 256 8.18 5.02 1.08
C THR A 256 7.57 4.91 -0.32
N LEU A 257 6.42 5.56 -0.54
CA LEU A 257 5.82 5.69 -1.87
C LEU A 257 6.70 6.48 -2.83
N SER A 258 7.31 7.55 -2.34
CA SER A 258 8.21 8.39 -3.15
C SER A 258 9.46 7.64 -3.60
N LEU A 259 10.14 6.95 -2.67
CA LEU A 259 11.35 6.20 -2.97
C LEU A 259 11.08 5.06 -3.97
N SER A 260 10.01 4.30 -3.74
CA SER A 260 9.61 3.22 -4.65
C SER A 260 9.11 3.75 -6.00
N GLY A 261 8.38 4.87 -6.03
CA GLY A 261 7.91 5.50 -7.26
C GLY A 261 9.06 6.02 -8.12
N VAL A 262 10.05 6.66 -7.51
CA VAL A 262 11.27 7.11 -8.19
C VAL A 262 12.09 5.93 -8.70
N ALA A 263 12.20 4.83 -7.93
CA ALA A 263 12.85 3.61 -8.40
C ALA A 263 12.14 3.02 -9.65
N LEU A 264 10.81 3.10 -9.72
CA LEU A 264 10.04 2.66 -10.88
C LEU A 264 10.21 3.56 -12.12
N LEU A 265 10.57 4.84 -11.94
CA LEU A 265 10.89 5.75 -13.04
C LEU A 265 12.28 5.47 -13.63
N PHE A 266 13.22 4.97 -12.81
CA PHE A 266 14.62 4.72 -13.17
C PHE A 266 15.05 3.29 -12.78
N PRO A 267 14.44 2.26 -13.41
CA PRO A 267 14.57 0.86 -12.98
C PRO A 267 15.97 0.25 -13.14
N TYR A 268 16.87 0.90 -13.87
CA TYR A 268 18.24 0.42 -14.08
C TYR A 268 19.28 1.22 -13.29
N GLU A 269 18.89 2.39 -12.77
CA GLU A 269 19.74 3.31 -12.04
C GLU A 269 19.49 3.25 -10.54
N ILE A 270 18.24 2.98 -10.13
CA ILE A 270 17.81 2.99 -8.72
C ILE A 270 17.33 1.60 -8.33
N THR A 271 18.19 0.88 -7.59
CA THR A 271 17.99 -0.50 -7.16
C THR A 271 18.02 -0.59 -5.62
N PRO A 272 16.91 -0.24 -4.94
CA PRO A 272 16.92 -0.07 -3.49
C PRO A 272 16.99 -1.39 -2.71
N TRP A 273 16.53 -2.51 -3.27
CA TRP A 273 16.23 -3.71 -2.50
C TRP A 273 17.46 -4.51 -2.11
N ALA A 274 18.42 -4.72 -3.00
CA ALA A 274 19.63 -5.48 -2.70
C ALA A 274 20.41 -4.86 -1.53
N ALA A 275 20.55 -3.53 -1.53
CA ALA A 275 21.19 -2.80 -0.45
C ALA A 275 20.37 -2.86 0.86
N THR A 276 19.05 -2.68 0.80
CA THR A 276 18.17 -2.83 1.96
C THR A 276 18.24 -4.24 2.55
N PHE A 277 18.19 -5.28 1.71
CA PHE A 277 18.29 -6.67 2.13
C PHE A 277 19.64 -6.99 2.74
N LYS A 278 20.73 -6.44 2.20
CA LYS A 278 22.06 -6.54 2.80
C LYS A 278 22.07 -5.93 4.21
N ALA A 279 21.46 -4.76 4.40
CA ALA A 279 21.37 -4.11 5.70
C ALA A 279 20.51 -4.94 6.68
N LEU A 280 19.37 -5.49 6.23
CA LEU A 280 18.53 -6.37 7.04
C LEU A 280 19.26 -7.66 7.44
N ASN A 281 20.08 -8.22 6.55
CA ASN A 281 20.85 -9.42 6.87
C ASN A 281 21.87 -9.17 8.01
N LEU A 282 22.29 -7.93 8.25
CA LEU A 282 23.16 -7.58 9.39
C LEU A 282 22.44 -7.75 10.75
N VAL A 283 21.11 -7.71 10.78
CA VAL A 283 20.31 -7.84 12.01
C VAL A 283 19.58 -9.19 12.09
N GLY A 284 20.01 -10.18 11.30
CA GLY A 284 19.57 -11.58 11.42
C GLY A 284 18.59 -12.06 10.34
N PHE A 285 18.29 -11.27 9.32
CA PHE A 285 17.51 -11.74 8.17
C PHE A 285 18.39 -12.54 7.17
N SER A 286 17.73 -13.30 6.28
CA SER A 286 18.37 -14.15 5.26
C SER A 286 17.80 -13.87 3.86
N LEU A 287 17.83 -12.60 3.45
CA LEU A 287 17.25 -12.11 2.20
C LEU A 287 18.25 -12.14 1.03
N PRO A 288 17.79 -12.34 -0.23
CA PRO A 288 18.66 -12.45 -1.40
C PRO A 288 19.27 -11.09 -1.79
N THR A 289 20.59 -10.96 -1.76
CA THR A 289 21.26 -9.67 -2.06
C THR A 289 21.77 -9.54 -3.50
N ASN A 290 21.75 -10.63 -4.28
CA ASN A 290 22.14 -10.62 -5.69
C ASN A 290 20.88 -10.53 -6.57
N LEU A 291 20.30 -9.34 -6.65
CA LEU A 291 19.08 -9.09 -7.42
C LEU A 291 19.43 -8.53 -8.79
N THR A 292 18.71 -9.02 -9.81
CA THR A 292 18.74 -8.42 -11.16
C THR A 292 17.95 -7.10 -11.17
N PRO A 293 18.23 -6.16 -12.10
CA PRO A 293 17.43 -4.93 -12.23
C PRO A 293 15.93 -5.18 -12.43
N LEU A 294 15.58 -6.29 -13.08
CA LEU A 294 14.19 -6.68 -13.25
C LEU A 294 13.55 -7.13 -11.92
N GLN A 295 14.25 -7.91 -11.10
CA GLN A 295 13.76 -8.31 -9.77
C GLN A 295 13.62 -7.10 -8.84
N GLU A 296 14.57 -6.16 -8.90
CA GLU A 296 14.49 -4.85 -8.21
C GLU A 296 13.23 -4.08 -8.60
N THR A 297 12.94 -4.02 -9.91
CA THR A 297 11.72 -3.37 -10.42
C THR A 297 10.46 -4.11 -9.97
N GLN A 298 10.45 -5.44 -10.02
CA GLN A 298 9.32 -6.26 -9.60
C GLN A 298 8.99 -6.05 -8.12
N LEU A 299 10.00 -6.08 -7.24
CA LEU A 299 9.87 -5.76 -5.83
C LEU A 299 9.38 -4.32 -5.62
N SER A 300 9.90 -3.36 -6.39
CA SER A 300 9.46 -1.97 -6.33
C SER A 300 7.98 -1.82 -6.69
N VAL A 301 7.49 -2.54 -7.72
CA VAL A 301 6.06 -2.51 -8.07
C VAL A 301 5.22 -3.09 -6.95
N LEU A 302 5.63 -4.23 -6.37
CA LEU A 302 4.88 -4.87 -5.28
C LEU A 302 4.81 -3.97 -4.06
N TRP A 303 5.94 -3.43 -3.64
CA TRP A 303 6.02 -2.55 -2.49
C TRP A 303 5.24 -1.25 -2.71
N HIS A 304 5.43 -0.60 -3.87
CA HIS A 304 4.72 0.63 -4.20
C HIS A 304 3.20 0.42 -4.20
N SER A 305 2.74 -0.68 -4.80
CA SER A 305 1.32 -1.03 -4.82
C SER A 305 0.77 -1.34 -3.42
N LEU A 306 1.52 -2.06 -2.59
CA LEU A 306 1.13 -2.37 -1.22
C LEU A 306 1.04 -1.09 -0.37
N ALA A 307 2.09 -0.27 -0.40
CA ALA A 307 2.12 0.99 0.32
C ALA A 307 0.99 1.93 -0.15
N ALA A 308 0.69 1.95 -1.45
CA ALA A 308 -0.37 2.79 -2.01
C ALA A 308 -1.78 2.35 -1.61
N LEU A 309 -1.98 1.05 -1.34
CA LEU A 309 -3.28 0.53 -0.88
C LEU A 309 -3.52 0.79 0.61
N VAL A 310 -2.45 0.88 1.40
CA VAL A 310 -2.52 1.13 2.85
C VAL A 310 -2.68 2.61 3.17
N MET A 311 -2.13 3.48 2.32
CA MET A 311 -2.12 4.95 2.47
C MET A 311 -3.37 5.61 1.92
#